data_AF-A0A7Y7YLX6-F1
#
_entry.id   AF-A0A7Y7YLX6-F1
#
_cell.length_a   1.000
_cell.length_b   1.000
_cell.length_c   1.000
_cell.angle_alpha   90.00
_cell.angle_beta   90.00
_cell.angle_gamma   90.00
#
_symmetry.space_group_name_H-M   'P 1'
#
loop_
_entity.id
_entity.type
_entity.pdbx_description
1 polymer ?
#
loop_
_entity_poly.entity_id
_entity_poly.type
_entity_poly.pdbx_seq_one_letter_code
_entity_poly.pdbx_strand_id
1 'polypeptide(L)'
;MRFYQVDPALENYWRGVILFGNNFATYKFALAHALYDVERNNTLVMLEDLAVPFSKHICEHLKLAPKQTLNMSKQGPFLTAAVQYNNGEISHSQLIQATVKHGFKVVLDAFHNISGSQIDKQFFINEVRSSQGIRLTDDFYRLTETSQFHSLIHETDARWCLVEKAWEMSLPAQLLDVHFDPQQETLFTQLANSRITLTSCRNSLNGYQKGHCFYCHAPIGLETGHPLLADVDHFLPLVAQHGMPGTNLNGVWNLVLACQNCNRGEQGKFARVPHIDLLYRLHARNEYFINSRLPLHEAIINQTGNNEAKRRAFLNDRWNEAHACRLQTWQPPVQKELIL
;
A
#
# COMPACT_ATOMS: atom_id res chain seq x y z
N MET A 1 -0.87 -13.20 11.96
CA MET A 1 -0.03 -12.44 11.01
C MET A 1 0.80 -11.47 11.83
N ARG A 2 2.11 -11.65 11.88
CA ARG A 2 3.02 -10.84 12.71
C ARG A 2 3.30 -9.48 12.05
N PHE A 3 2.35 -8.53 12.10
CA PHE A 3 2.50 -7.18 11.53
C PHE A 3 2.41 -6.10 12.62
N TYR A 4 1.20 -5.63 12.95
CA TYR A 4 0.97 -4.75 14.10
C TYR A 4 1.11 -5.50 15.44
N GLN A 5 0.98 -6.83 15.43
CA GLN A 5 1.19 -7.68 16.61
C GLN A 5 2.63 -7.66 17.13
N VAL A 6 3.59 -7.32 16.25
CA VAL A 6 5.01 -7.26 16.57
C VAL A 6 5.46 -5.84 16.84
N ASP A 7 4.86 -4.88 16.14
CA ASP A 7 5.15 -3.45 16.27
C ASP A 7 3.82 -2.69 16.35
N PRO A 8 3.27 -2.52 17.58
CA PRO A 8 1.91 -2.05 17.82
C PRO A 8 1.74 -0.53 17.72
N ALA A 9 2.54 0.14 16.88
CA ALA A 9 2.34 1.55 16.56
C ALA A 9 0.99 1.79 15.87
N LEU A 10 0.38 2.97 16.09
CA LEU A 10 -0.96 3.30 15.56
C LEU A 10 -1.00 3.23 14.02
N GLU A 11 0.09 3.67 13.38
CA GLU A 11 0.27 3.62 11.94
C GLU A 11 0.25 2.18 11.41
N ASN A 12 0.77 1.23 12.19
CA ASN A 12 0.78 -0.18 11.80
C ASN A 12 -0.59 -0.84 11.99
N TYR A 13 -1.36 -0.42 12.99
CA TYR A 13 -2.78 -0.82 13.09
C TYR A 13 -3.57 -0.30 11.89
N TRP A 14 -3.38 0.97 11.51
CA TRP A 14 -4.01 1.57 10.35
C TRP A 14 -3.60 0.88 9.03
N ARG A 15 -2.30 0.73 8.78
CA ARG A 15 -1.75 -0.06 7.66
C ARG A 15 -2.29 -1.48 7.66
N GLY A 16 -2.49 -2.06 8.86
CA GLY A 16 -3.14 -3.34 9.07
C GLY A 16 -4.47 -3.44 8.33
N VAL A 17 -5.37 -2.48 8.60
CA VAL A 17 -6.71 -2.40 8.01
C VAL A 17 -6.64 -2.27 6.49
N ILE A 18 -5.78 -1.35 6.01
CA ILE A 18 -5.66 -1.04 4.58
C ILE A 18 -5.06 -2.22 3.79
N LEU A 19 -3.97 -2.80 4.26
CA LEU A 19 -3.24 -3.83 3.55
C LEU A 19 -3.92 -5.21 3.65
N PHE A 20 -4.39 -5.58 4.83
CA PHE A 20 -4.79 -6.96 5.15
C PHE A 20 -6.30 -7.15 5.42
N GLY A 21 -7.07 -6.05 5.57
CA GLY A 21 -8.53 -6.13 5.64
C GLY A 21 -9.14 -6.68 4.35
N ASN A 22 -10.27 -7.38 4.44
CA ASN A 22 -10.94 -7.98 3.28
C ASN A 22 -11.35 -6.93 2.23
N ASN A 23 -11.09 -7.24 0.96
CA ASN A 23 -11.44 -6.37 -0.18
C ASN A 23 -12.64 -6.96 -0.94
N PHE A 24 -13.85 -6.86 -0.37
CA PHE A 24 -15.07 -7.20 -1.12
C PHE A 24 -15.61 -5.99 -1.91
N ALA A 25 -15.39 -4.80 -1.37
CA ALA A 25 -15.63 -3.51 -1.99
C ALA A 25 -14.47 -2.57 -1.65
N THR A 26 -14.27 -1.53 -2.45
CA THR A 26 -13.26 -0.49 -2.20
C THR A 26 -13.65 0.50 -1.10
N TYR A 27 -14.83 0.34 -0.49
CA TYR A 27 -15.39 1.29 0.47
C TYR A 27 -14.48 1.51 1.70
N LYS A 28 -13.65 0.55 2.09
CA LYS A 28 -12.70 0.78 3.20
C LYS A 28 -11.64 1.83 2.84
N PHE A 29 -11.20 1.88 1.57
CA PHE A 29 -10.25 2.89 1.11
C PHE A 29 -10.94 4.26 1.05
N ALA A 30 -12.16 4.31 0.52
CA ALA A 30 -12.98 5.53 0.55
C ALA A 30 -13.25 6.03 1.97
N LEU A 31 -13.52 5.13 2.93
CA LEU A 31 -13.70 5.50 4.34
C LEU A 31 -12.39 6.00 4.97
N ALA A 32 -11.26 5.37 4.66
CA ALA A 32 -9.96 5.86 5.10
C ALA A 32 -9.67 7.27 4.58
N HIS A 33 -9.91 7.52 3.28
CA HIS A 33 -9.79 8.86 2.70
C HIS A 33 -10.80 9.86 3.29
N ALA A 34 -12.03 9.45 3.53
CA ALA A 34 -13.01 10.27 4.24
C ALA A 34 -12.52 10.69 5.62
N LEU A 35 -11.92 9.77 6.38
CA LEU A 35 -11.34 10.05 7.70
C LEU A 35 -10.14 11.02 7.62
N TYR A 36 -9.35 10.99 6.54
CA TYR A 36 -8.31 11.99 6.32
C TYR A 36 -8.86 13.39 6.04
N ASP A 37 -10.05 13.48 5.43
CA ASP A 37 -10.61 14.74 4.95
C ASP A 37 -11.58 15.41 5.92
N VAL A 38 -12.23 14.66 6.82
CA VAL A 38 -13.21 15.23 7.76
C VAL A 38 -12.57 16.27 8.67
N GLU A 39 -13.35 17.32 8.95
CA GLU A 39 -12.98 18.29 9.98
C GLU A 39 -12.89 17.62 11.35
N ARG A 40 -11.86 18.01 12.10
CA ARG A 40 -11.52 17.37 13.38
C ARG A 40 -11.88 18.23 14.59
N ASN A 41 -12.69 19.28 14.37
CA ASN A 41 -13.11 20.24 15.39
C ASN A 41 -14.04 19.61 16.44
N ASN A 42 -14.80 18.58 16.05
CA ASN A 42 -15.67 17.80 16.93
C ASN A 42 -15.30 16.32 16.86
N THR A 43 -15.49 15.61 17.97
CA THR A 43 -15.27 14.15 18.01
C THR A 43 -16.37 13.38 17.30
N LEU A 44 -17.60 13.89 17.31
CA LEU A 44 -18.72 13.30 16.57
C LEU A 44 -18.75 13.86 15.14
N VAL A 45 -18.65 12.96 14.16
CA VAL A 45 -18.81 13.27 12.73
C VAL A 45 -20.14 12.68 12.28
N MET A 46 -21.05 13.53 11.81
CA MET A 46 -22.36 13.08 11.32
C MET A 46 -22.21 12.27 10.03
N LEU A 47 -23.11 11.33 9.77
CA LEU A 47 -23.06 10.54 8.54
C LEU A 47 -23.16 11.39 7.27
N GLU A 48 -23.90 12.51 7.32
CA GLU A 48 -24.00 13.45 6.19
C GLU A 48 -22.65 14.12 5.90
N ASP A 49 -21.93 14.55 6.94
CA ASP A 49 -20.60 15.15 6.81
C ASP A 49 -19.57 14.13 6.33
N LEU A 50 -19.61 12.90 6.85
CA LEU A 50 -18.74 11.80 6.42
C LEU A 50 -19.03 11.37 4.98
N ALA A 51 -20.30 11.43 4.55
CA ALA A 51 -20.73 11.06 3.21
C ALA A 51 -20.13 11.97 2.13
N VAL A 52 -19.81 13.23 2.45
CA VAL A 52 -19.23 14.19 1.50
C VAL A 52 -17.88 13.69 0.97
N PRO A 53 -16.82 13.55 1.78
CA PRO A 53 -15.55 13.08 1.27
C PRO A 53 -15.63 11.60 0.84
N PHE A 54 -16.39 10.75 1.54
CA PHE A 54 -16.53 9.35 1.16
C PHE A 54 -17.06 9.16 -0.27
N SER A 55 -18.15 9.85 -0.63
CA SER A 55 -18.74 9.75 -1.96
C SER A 55 -17.91 10.44 -3.02
N LYS A 56 -17.28 11.58 -2.69
CA LYS A 56 -16.32 12.25 -3.56
C LYS A 56 -15.20 11.31 -4.03
N HIS A 57 -14.51 10.64 -3.10
CA HIS A 57 -13.41 9.73 -3.45
C HIS A 57 -13.88 8.56 -4.31
N ILE A 58 -15.03 7.96 -3.99
CA ILE A 58 -15.63 6.91 -4.83
C ILE A 58 -15.94 7.42 -6.24
N CYS A 59 -16.52 8.61 -6.36
CA CYS A 59 -16.83 9.23 -7.65
C CYS A 59 -15.57 9.51 -8.47
N GLU A 60 -14.49 9.98 -7.86
CA GLU A 60 -13.20 10.21 -8.53
C GLU A 60 -12.60 8.91 -9.05
N HIS A 61 -12.55 7.86 -8.23
CA HIS A 61 -12.07 6.55 -8.63
C HIS A 61 -12.94 5.88 -9.71
N LEU A 62 -14.26 6.02 -9.66
CA LEU A 62 -15.17 5.48 -10.67
C LEU A 62 -14.94 6.04 -12.08
N LYS A 63 -14.34 7.23 -12.22
CA LYS A 63 -13.96 7.79 -13.53
C LYS A 63 -12.78 7.04 -14.17
N LEU A 64 -11.93 6.43 -13.35
CA LEU A 64 -10.70 5.75 -13.77
C LEU A 64 -10.83 4.22 -13.75
N ALA A 65 -11.66 3.70 -12.84
CA ALA A 65 -11.88 2.28 -12.60
C ALA A 65 -13.37 2.01 -12.30
N PRO A 66 -14.17 1.56 -13.29
CA PRO A 66 -15.61 1.39 -13.10
C PRO A 66 -16.01 0.25 -12.14
N LYS A 67 -15.07 -0.65 -11.81
CA LYS A 67 -15.32 -1.82 -10.95
C LYS A 67 -14.84 -1.57 -9.52
N GLN A 68 -15.79 -1.30 -8.62
CA GLN A 68 -15.57 -0.98 -7.20
C GLN A 68 -16.01 -2.10 -6.22
N THR A 69 -16.47 -3.24 -6.74
CA THR A 69 -16.81 -4.42 -5.94
C THR A 69 -16.34 -5.70 -6.62
N LEU A 70 -16.06 -6.72 -5.79
CA LEU A 70 -15.73 -8.07 -6.22
C LEU A 70 -17.01 -8.88 -6.43
N ASN A 71 -17.06 -9.70 -7.49
CA ASN A 71 -18.09 -10.72 -7.73
C ASN A 71 -19.55 -10.24 -7.79
N MET A 72 -19.79 -8.98 -8.12
CA MET A 72 -21.15 -8.45 -8.33
C MET A 72 -21.45 -8.30 -9.82
N SER A 73 -22.53 -8.93 -10.27
CA SER A 73 -23.03 -8.81 -11.65
C SER A 73 -23.70 -7.47 -11.94
N LYS A 74 -24.15 -6.75 -10.90
CA LYS A 74 -24.77 -5.42 -10.98
C LYS A 74 -24.25 -4.52 -9.86
N GLN A 75 -24.09 -3.24 -10.18
CA GLN A 75 -23.74 -2.23 -9.19
C GLN A 75 -24.85 -2.11 -8.13
N GLY A 76 -24.45 -1.99 -6.87
CA GLY A 76 -25.38 -1.71 -5.78
C GLY A 76 -25.90 -0.27 -5.81
N PRO A 77 -26.97 0.06 -5.05
CA PRO A 77 -27.65 1.35 -5.13
C PRO A 77 -26.73 2.58 -4.92
N PHE A 78 -25.76 2.47 -4.02
CA PHE A 78 -24.79 3.56 -3.79
C PHE A 78 -23.89 3.81 -5.01
N LEU A 79 -23.31 2.75 -5.59
CA LEU A 79 -22.45 2.90 -6.78
C LEU A 79 -23.25 3.39 -7.98
N THR A 80 -24.50 2.95 -8.13
CA THR A 80 -25.39 3.50 -9.16
C THR A 80 -25.57 5.00 -8.98
N ALA A 81 -25.89 5.48 -7.76
CA ALA A 81 -26.01 6.91 -7.49
C ALA A 81 -24.69 7.67 -7.75
N ALA A 82 -23.54 7.10 -7.39
CA ALA A 82 -22.23 7.71 -7.65
C ALA A 82 -21.94 7.85 -9.16
N VAL A 83 -22.30 6.85 -9.98
CA VAL A 83 -22.19 6.93 -11.44
C VAL A 83 -23.16 7.97 -12.02
N GLN A 84 -24.42 7.97 -11.56
CA GLN A 84 -25.41 8.97 -11.97
C GLN A 84 -24.96 10.40 -11.65
N TYR A 85 -24.35 10.61 -10.49
CA TYR A 85 -23.78 11.90 -10.12
C TYR A 85 -22.63 12.30 -11.05
N ASN A 86 -21.71 11.38 -11.34
CA ASN A 86 -20.62 11.62 -12.30
C ASN A 86 -21.13 11.99 -13.70
N ASN A 87 -22.29 11.47 -14.11
CA ASN A 87 -22.94 11.78 -15.37
C ASN A 87 -23.79 13.07 -15.33
N GLY A 88 -23.91 13.73 -14.19
CA GLY A 88 -24.76 14.92 -14.01
C GLY A 88 -26.27 14.62 -13.93
N GLU A 89 -26.65 13.37 -13.71
CA GLU A 89 -28.05 12.93 -13.68
C GLU A 89 -28.74 13.19 -12.32
N ILE A 90 -27.97 13.24 -11.24
CA ILE A 90 -28.47 13.57 -9.90
C ILE A 90 -27.66 14.70 -9.27
N SER A 91 -28.29 15.44 -8.37
CA SER A 91 -27.65 16.49 -7.59
C SER A 91 -26.69 15.93 -6.53
N HIS A 92 -25.79 16.78 -6.03
CA HIS A 92 -24.92 16.44 -4.90
C HIS A 92 -25.71 16.01 -3.66
N SER A 93 -26.82 16.70 -3.34
CA SER A 93 -27.67 16.33 -2.19
C SER A 93 -28.24 14.91 -2.33
N GLN A 94 -28.68 14.52 -3.54
CA GLN A 94 -29.16 13.16 -3.81
C GLN A 94 -28.03 12.11 -3.66
N LEU A 95 -26.80 12.43 -4.07
CA LEU A 95 -25.64 11.57 -3.84
C LEU A 95 -25.38 11.37 -2.34
N ILE A 96 -25.40 12.44 -1.55
CA ILE A 96 -25.19 12.36 -0.10
C ILE A 96 -26.27 11.50 0.56
N GLN A 97 -27.55 11.71 0.23
CA GLN A 97 -28.66 10.89 0.75
C GLN A 97 -28.49 9.41 0.40
N ALA A 98 -28.11 9.08 -0.84
CA ALA A 98 -27.85 7.71 -1.26
C ALA A 98 -26.65 7.10 -0.49
N THR A 99 -25.60 7.89 -0.27
CA THR A 99 -24.39 7.49 0.47
C THR A 99 -24.71 7.17 1.92
N VAL A 100 -25.42 8.05 2.63
CA VAL A 100 -25.86 7.81 4.01
C VAL A 100 -26.70 6.54 4.11
N LYS A 101 -27.65 6.35 3.18
CA LYS A 101 -28.57 5.21 3.19
C LYS A 101 -27.93 3.87 2.81
N HIS A 102 -26.91 3.88 1.93
CA HIS A 102 -26.41 2.66 1.29
C HIS A 102 -24.89 2.46 1.38
N GLY A 103 -24.09 3.52 1.40
CA GLY A 103 -22.63 3.45 1.35
C GLY A 103 -22.01 2.87 2.63
N PHE A 104 -22.59 3.18 3.79
CA PHE A 104 -22.01 2.83 5.10
C PHE A 104 -22.46 1.50 5.69
N LYS A 105 -23.39 0.78 5.04
CA LYS A 105 -24.10 -0.39 5.58
C LYS A 105 -23.21 -1.51 6.14
N VAL A 106 -22.00 -1.65 5.62
CA VAL A 106 -21.07 -2.74 6.01
C VAL A 106 -19.73 -2.18 6.46
N VAL A 107 -19.23 -1.14 5.80
CA VAL A 107 -17.85 -0.69 5.99
C VAL A 107 -17.59 -0.18 7.40
N LEU A 108 -18.53 0.51 8.05
CA LEU A 108 -18.32 1.05 9.41
C LEU A 108 -18.11 -0.07 10.44
N ASP A 109 -18.87 -1.16 10.33
CA ASP A 109 -18.74 -2.33 11.23
C ASP A 109 -17.51 -3.18 10.88
N ALA A 110 -17.15 -3.25 9.59
CA ALA A 110 -16.08 -4.09 9.09
C ALA A 110 -14.69 -3.45 9.14
N PHE A 111 -14.58 -2.11 9.22
CA PHE A 111 -13.31 -1.39 9.04
C PHE A 111 -12.21 -1.88 9.98
N HIS A 112 -12.53 -2.08 11.26
CA HIS A 112 -11.57 -2.50 12.28
C HIS A 112 -11.37 -4.04 12.32
N ASN A 113 -11.94 -4.81 11.38
CA ASN A 113 -11.85 -6.27 11.38
C ASN A 113 -10.79 -6.76 10.38
N ILE A 114 -9.77 -7.46 10.89
CA ILE A 114 -8.70 -8.06 10.10
C ILE A 114 -8.66 -9.56 10.41
N SER A 115 -8.67 -10.40 9.37
CA SER A 115 -8.61 -11.86 9.50
C SER A 115 -9.65 -12.48 10.46
N GLY A 116 -10.83 -11.84 10.58
CA GLY A 116 -11.94 -12.34 11.40
C GLY A 116 -11.92 -11.86 12.85
N SER A 117 -10.93 -11.05 13.26
CA SER A 117 -10.87 -10.44 14.59
C SER A 117 -10.86 -8.92 14.49
N GLN A 118 -11.48 -8.25 15.46
CA GLN A 118 -11.36 -6.81 15.61
C GLN A 118 -9.98 -6.44 16.14
N ILE A 119 -9.40 -5.35 15.65
CA ILE A 119 -8.13 -4.83 16.16
C ILE A 119 -8.31 -4.11 17.50
N ASP A 120 -7.26 -4.13 18.33
CA ASP A 120 -7.27 -3.50 19.66
C ASP A 120 -7.38 -1.98 19.61
N LYS A 121 -6.83 -1.36 18.56
CA LYS A 121 -6.83 0.11 18.36
C LYS A 121 -7.91 0.49 17.37
N GLN A 122 -9.02 1.02 17.88
CA GLN A 122 -10.12 1.52 17.06
C GLN A 122 -9.90 3.01 16.80
N PHE A 123 -10.14 3.44 15.56
CA PHE A 123 -9.97 4.83 15.16
C PHE A 123 -11.28 5.63 15.26
N PHE A 124 -12.41 4.95 15.15
CA PHE A 124 -13.72 5.52 15.41
C PHE A 124 -14.65 4.50 16.04
N ILE A 125 -15.66 4.98 16.75
CA ILE A 125 -16.78 4.20 17.27
C ILE A 125 -17.97 4.42 16.34
N ASN A 126 -18.61 3.32 15.90
CA ASN A 126 -19.83 3.38 15.10
C ASN A 126 -21.02 3.74 16.01
N GLU A 127 -21.46 5.00 15.94
CA GLU A 127 -22.59 5.54 16.73
C GLU A 127 -23.82 5.82 15.85
N VAL A 128 -23.97 5.14 14.70
CA VAL A 128 -25.07 5.40 13.77
C VAL A 128 -26.45 5.23 14.43
N ARG A 129 -26.61 4.24 15.32
CA ARG A 129 -27.89 3.99 16.01
C ARG A 129 -28.22 5.03 17.07
N SER A 130 -27.22 5.56 17.77
CA SER A 130 -27.41 6.49 18.90
C SER A 130 -27.36 7.95 18.47
N SER A 131 -26.55 8.28 17.46
CA SER A 131 -26.18 9.66 17.15
C SER A 131 -26.06 9.93 15.65
N GLN A 132 -26.46 8.99 14.78
CA GLN A 132 -26.43 9.15 13.31
C GLN A 132 -25.04 9.55 12.78
N GLY A 133 -23.97 9.03 13.37
CA GLY A 133 -22.60 9.39 13.03
C GLY A 133 -21.55 8.39 13.54
N ILE A 134 -20.29 8.79 13.43
CA ILE A 134 -19.15 8.09 14.04
C ILE A 134 -18.45 9.01 15.04
N ARG A 135 -17.92 8.44 16.11
CA ARG A 135 -17.10 9.19 17.06
C ARG A 135 -15.64 8.88 16.86
N LEU A 136 -14.84 9.87 16.47
CA LEU A 136 -13.38 9.78 16.40
C LEU A 136 -12.82 9.53 17.81
N THR A 137 -11.84 8.64 17.89
CA THR A 137 -11.19 8.24 19.13
C THR A 137 -9.87 8.99 19.35
N ASP A 138 -9.37 8.98 20.58
CA ASP A 138 -8.02 9.50 20.90
C ASP A 138 -6.93 8.77 20.11
N ASP A 139 -7.11 7.49 19.80
CA ASP A 139 -6.21 6.71 18.94
C ASP A 139 -6.11 7.33 17.54
N PHE A 140 -7.22 7.80 16.97
CA PHE A 140 -7.22 8.49 15.69
C PHE A 140 -6.58 9.87 15.76
N TYR A 141 -6.88 10.67 16.79
CA TYR A 141 -6.24 11.98 16.94
C TYR A 141 -4.72 11.85 17.05
N ARG A 142 -4.22 10.93 17.89
CA ARG A 142 -2.78 10.65 18.00
C ARG A 142 -2.19 10.13 16.69
N LEU A 143 -2.94 9.33 15.91
CA LEU A 143 -2.52 8.90 14.58
C LEU A 143 -2.27 10.12 13.67
N THR A 144 -3.11 11.15 13.74
CA THR A 144 -2.97 12.36 12.92
C THR A 144 -1.74 13.21 13.24
N GLU A 145 -1.21 13.06 14.45
CA GLU A 145 -0.01 13.77 14.92
C GLU A 145 1.30 13.04 14.55
N THR A 146 1.20 11.81 14.04
CA THR A 146 2.39 11.04 13.65
C THR A 146 3.04 11.60 12.39
N SER A 147 4.37 11.51 12.30
CA SER A 147 5.12 11.94 11.11
C SER A 147 4.75 11.16 9.83
N GLN A 148 4.11 10.00 10.00
CA GLN A 148 3.71 9.11 8.92
C GLN A 148 2.30 9.38 8.41
N PHE A 149 1.49 10.20 9.09
CA PHE A 149 0.07 10.38 8.76
C PHE A 149 -0.16 10.76 7.30
N HIS A 150 0.61 11.72 6.76
CA HIS A 150 0.54 12.09 5.34
C HIS A 150 0.93 10.95 4.40
N SER A 151 1.88 10.10 4.79
CA SER A 151 2.25 8.91 4.01
C SER A 151 1.12 7.87 3.96
N LEU A 152 0.28 7.79 4.99
CA LEU A 152 -0.87 6.86 5.00
C LEU A 152 -1.89 7.20 3.90
N ILE A 153 -2.03 8.48 3.55
CA ILE A 153 -2.90 8.94 2.46
C ILE A 153 -2.44 8.34 1.13
N HIS A 154 -1.14 8.50 0.82
CA HIS A 154 -0.50 7.97 -0.38
C HIS A 154 -0.51 6.43 -0.41
N GLU A 155 -0.27 5.78 0.73
CA GLU A 155 -0.33 4.31 0.87
C GLU A 155 -1.74 3.77 0.61
N THR A 156 -2.77 4.47 1.10
CA THR A 156 -4.18 4.07 0.92
C THR A 156 -4.58 4.12 -0.54
N ASP A 157 -4.27 5.23 -1.21
CA ASP A 157 -4.58 5.43 -2.63
C ASP A 157 -3.85 4.40 -3.51
N ALA A 158 -2.55 4.19 -3.28
CA ALA A 158 -1.78 3.20 -4.03
C ALA A 158 -2.34 1.78 -3.87
N ARG A 159 -2.77 1.44 -2.65
CA ARG A 159 -3.42 0.16 -2.39
C ARG A 159 -4.78 0.06 -3.08
N TRP A 160 -5.58 1.13 -3.09
CA TRP A 160 -6.86 1.17 -3.78
C TRP A 160 -6.68 0.94 -5.28
N CYS A 161 -5.79 1.71 -5.93
CA CYS A 161 -5.45 1.57 -7.35
C CYS A 161 -5.06 0.13 -7.72
N LEU A 162 -4.23 -0.53 -6.90
CA LEU A 162 -3.82 -1.92 -7.12
C LEU A 162 -5.00 -2.91 -7.07
N VAL A 163 -5.94 -2.71 -6.14
CA VAL A 163 -7.13 -3.56 -6.03
C VAL A 163 -8.04 -3.39 -7.24
N GLU A 164 -8.27 -2.15 -7.66
CA GLU A 164 -9.10 -1.82 -8.82
C GLU A 164 -8.56 -2.43 -10.10
N LYS A 165 -7.25 -2.26 -10.37
CA LYS A 165 -6.63 -2.80 -11.58
C LYS A 165 -6.65 -4.32 -11.61
N ALA A 166 -6.44 -4.98 -10.45
CA ALA A 166 -6.60 -6.43 -10.35
C ALA A 166 -8.02 -6.88 -10.71
N TRP A 167 -9.05 -6.14 -10.29
CA TRP A 167 -10.44 -6.48 -10.59
C TRP A 167 -10.85 -6.17 -12.03
N GLU A 168 -10.39 -5.04 -12.57
CA GLU A 168 -10.69 -4.58 -13.93
C GLU A 168 -10.19 -5.60 -14.96
N MET A 169 -8.96 -6.06 -14.81
CA MET A 169 -8.34 -7.01 -15.73
C MET A 169 -9.08 -8.36 -15.76
N SER A 170 -9.94 -8.65 -14.79
CA SER A 170 -10.66 -9.93 -14.64
C SER A 170 -9.74 -11.15 -14.74
N LEU A 171 -8.45 -10.94 -14.54
CA LEU A 171 -7.44 -11.98 -14.49
C LEU A 171 -7.48 -12.61 -13.10
N PRO A 172 -7.32 -13.94 -13.01
CA PRO A 172 -6.84 -14.54 -11.78
C PRO A 172 -5.62 -13.76 -11.32
N ALA A 173 -5.57 -13.36 -10.05
CA ALA A 173 -4.46 -12.55 -9.52
C ALA A 173 -3.09 -13.19 -9.82
N GLN A 174 -3.04 -14.53 -9.90
CA GLN A 174 -1.87 -15.33 -10.25
C GLN A 174 -1.27 -15.02 -11.63
N LEU A 175 -2.07 -14.46 -12.55
CA LEU A 175 -1.63 -14.12 -13.91
C LEU A 175 -1.21 -12.64 -14.05
N LEU A 176 -1.25 -11.87 -12.97
CA LEU A 176 -0.87 -10.46 -12.99
C LEU A 176 0.65 -10.31 -12.85
N ASP A 177 1.33 -10.05 -13.96
CA ASP A 177 2.77 -9.77 -13.96
C ASP A 177 3.03 -8.27 -13.71
N VAL A 178 3.75 -7.97 -12.62
CA VAL A 178 4.01 -6.60 -12.17
C VAL A 178 5.46 -6.24 -12.44
N HIS A 179 5.64 -5.22 -13.27
CA HIS A 179 6.93 -4.65 -13.65
C HIS A 179 7.12 -3.26 -13.03
N PHE A 180 8.36 -2.79 -13.04
CA PHE A 180 8.74 -1.47 -12.58
C PHE A 180 9.30 -0.62 -13.72
N ASP A 181 8.83 0.61 -13.81
CA ASP A 181 9.40 1.63 -14.69
C ASP A 181 10.30 2.58 -13.90
N PRO A 182 11.63 2.54 -14.13
CA PRO A 182 12.56 3.40 -13.42
C PRO A 182 12.47 4.88 -13.82
N GLN A 183 11.91 5.22 -14.99
CA GLN A 183 11.78 6.62 -15.42
C GLN A 183 10.65 7.34 -14.69
N GLN A 184 9.55 6.62 -14.48
CA GLN A 184 8.34 7.17 -13.83
C GLN A 184 8.23 6.75 -12.36
N GLU A 185 9.09 5.86 -11.89
CA GLU A 185 9.01 5.17 -10.58
C GLU A 185 7.62 4.55 -10.32
N THR A 186 6.99 4.02 -11.37
CA THR A 186 5.66 3.40 -11.29
C THR A 186 5.73 1.89 -11.46
N LEU A 187 4.78 1.21 -10.84
CA LEU A 187 4.48 -0.19 -11.14
C LEU A 187 3.51 -0.25 -12.31
N PHE A 188 3.71 -1.20 -13.21
CA PHE A 188 2.83 -1.42 -14.36
C PHE A 188 2.69 -2.91 -14.66
N THR A 189 1.64 -3.27 -15.39
CA THR A 189 1.45 -4.60 -15.97
C THR A 189 1.36 -4.48 -17.48
N GLN A 190 1.72 -5.54 -18.19
CA GLN A 190 1.48 -5.65 -19.62
C GLN A 190 0.31 -6.60 -19.86
N LEU A 191 -0.68 -6.16 -20.64
CA LEU A 191 -1.80 -7.00 -21.08
C LEU A 191 -1.88 -6.96 -22.59
N ALA A 192 -1.70 -8.13 -23.22
CA ALA A 192 -1.49 -8.24 -24.66
C ALA A 192 -0.37 -7.30 -25.13
N ASN A 193 -0.70 -6.21 -25.82
CA ASN A 193 0.26 -5.22 -26.33
C ASN A 193 0.12 -3.85 -25.65
N SER A 194 -0.67 -3.74 -24.58
CA SER A 194 -0.90 -2.48 -23.86
C SER A 194 -0.19 -2.47 -22.52
N ARG A 195 0.53 -1.39 -22.25
CA ARG A 195 1.08 -1.10 -20.93
C ARG A 195 0.02 -0.42 -20.09
N ILE A 196 -0.25 -0.98 -18.91
CA ILE A 196 -1.23 -0.46 -17.95
C ILE A 196 -0.46 -0.06 -16.70
N THR A 197 -0.40 1.25 -16.43
CA THR A 197 0.15 1.76 -15.17
C THR A 197 -0.76 1.35 -14.02
N LEU A 198 -0.16 0.82 -12.95
CA LEU A 198 -0.86 0.40 -11.74
C LEU A 198 -0.90 1.52 -10.71
N THR A 199 0.26 1.95 -10.22
CA THR A 199 0.40 3.02 -9.21
C THR A 199 1.88 3.37 -8.99
N SER A 200 2.18 4.37 -8.16
CA SER A 200 3.53 4.70 -7.69
C SER A 200 4.17 3.51 -6.95
N CYS A 201 5.41 3.18 -7.32
CA CYS A 201 6.19 2.15 -6.63
C CYS A 201 6.45 2.57 -5.19
N ARG A 202 6.91 3.81 -4.99
CA ARG A 202 7.20 4.35 -3.66
C ARG A 202 6.01 4.22 -2.71
N ASN A 203 4.84 4.67 -3.15
CA ASN A 203 3.62 4.66 -2.35
C ASN A 203 3.18 3.21 -2.03
N SER A 204 3.36 2.29 -2.99
CA SER A 204 3.01 0.88 -2.82
C SER A 204 3.88 0.14 -1.82
N LEU A 205 5.17 0.46 -1.74
CA LEU A 205 6.11 -0.28 -0.88
C LEU A 205 6.14 0.24 0.58
N ASN A 206 5.79 1.52 0.81
CA ASN A 206 6.02 2.15 2.12
C ASN A 206 5.28 1.48 3.28
N GLY A 207 4.02 1.07 3.07
CA GLY A 207 3.22 0.41 4.10
C GLY A 207 3.86 -0.89 4.62
N TYR A 208 4.63 -1.58 3.78
CA TYR A 208 5.32 -2.82 4.14
C TYR A 208 6.69 -2.60 4.78
N GLN A 209 7.29 -1.43 4.58
CA GLN A 209 8.48 -0.97 5.30
C GLN A 209 8.14 -0.06 6.49
N LYS A 210 6.85 0.14 6.74
CA LYS A 210 6.32 0.90 7.88
C LYS A 210 6.86 2.33 7.96
N GLY A 211 7.15 2.97 6.83
CA GLY A 211 7.66 4.35 6.85
C GLY A 211 9.13 4.51 7.22
N HIS A 212 9.91 3.44 7.16
CA HIS A 212 11.32 3.46 7.53
C HIS A 212 12.21 3.00 6.37
N CYS A 213 13.41 3.60 6.31
CA CYS A 213 14.48 3.20 5.40
C CYS A 213 14.80 1.71 5.58
N PHE A 214 14.88 1.00 4.45
CA PHE A 214 15.21 -0.42 4.41
C PHE A 214 16.61 -0.73 4.94
N TYR A 215 17.52 0.23 4.98
CA TYR A 215 18.91 0.00 5.42
C TYR A 215 19.13 0.42 6.86
N CYS A 216 18.95 1.71 7.17
CA CYS A 216 19.28 2.26 8.49
C CYS A 216 18.08 2.40 9.44
N HIS A 217 16.86 2.06 9.01
CA HIS A 217 15.62 2.30 9.77
C HIS A 217 15.30 3.77 10.10
N ALA A 218 16.05 4.74 9.58
CA ALA A 218 15.67 6.14 9.70
C ALA A 218 14.26 6.38 9.09
N PRO A 219 13.46 7.30 9.65
CA PRO A 219 12.15 7.62 9.10
C PRO A 219 12.27 8.16 7.67
N ILE A 220 11.33 7.77 6.82
CA ILE A 220 11.16 8.24 5.44
C ILE A 220 9.71 8.67 5.21
N GLY A 221 9.49 9.51 4.22
CA GLY A 221 8.16 9.98 3.82
C GLY A 221 7.91 9.83 2.33
N LEU A 222 6.65 10.05 1.94
CA LEU A 222 6.19 9.96 0.55
C LEU A 222 5.96 11.31 -0.13
N GLU A 223 6.00 12.39 0.64
CA GLU A 223 5.67 13.72 0.15
C GLU A 223 6.76 14.27 -0.78
N THR A 224 6.37 14.64 -2.00
CA THR A 224 7.30 15.15 -3.01
C THR A 224 7.93 16.46 -2.54
N GLY A 225 9.25 16.58 -2.67
CA GLY A 225 9.98 17.78 -2.24
C GLY A 225 10.31 17.82 -0.73
N HIS A 226 9.78 16.88 0.07
CA HIS A 226 10.12 16.80 1.49
C HIS A 226 11.56 16.26 1.70
N PRO A 227 12.33 16.75 2.70
CA PRO A 227 13.70 16.26 2.96
C PRO A 227 13.79 14.77 3.25
N LEU A 228 12.74 14.19 3.82
CA LEU A 228 12.64 12.76 4.11
C LEU A 228 12.06 11.93 2.96
N LEU A 229 11.87 12.50 1.77
CA LEU A 229 11.32 11.77 0.63
C LEU A 229 12.18 10.53 0.35
N ALA A 230 11.52 9.38 0.37
CA ALA A 230 12.16 8.08 0.14
C ALA A 230 12.61 7.94 -1.32
N ASP A 231 13.78 7.34 -1.53
CA ASP A 231 14.18 6.85 -2.84
C ASP A 231 13.69 5.41 -3.03
N VAL A 232 13.32 5.06 -4.27
CA VAL A 232 13.22 3.66 -4.69
C VAL A 232 14.62 3.17 -5.06
N ASP A 233 15.13 2.20 -4.33
CA ASP A 233 16.45 1.60 -4.56
C ASP A 233 16.32 0.14 -5.00
N HIS A 234 17.24 -0.31 -5.85
CA HIS A 234 17.43 -1.71 -6.21
C HIS A 234 18.38 -2.36 -5.23
N PHE A 235 17.90 -3.23 -4.35
CA PHE A 235 18.71 -3.92 -3.35
C PHE A 235 19.98 -4.52 -3.97
N LEU A 236 19.86 -5.36 -4.99
CA LEU A 236 20.97 -5.67 -5.89
C LEU A 236 21.08 -4.56 -6.93
N PRO A 237 22.23 -3.88 -7.06
CA PRO A 237 22.35 -2.69 -7.88
C PRO A 237 22.20 -3.04 -9.36
N LEU A 238 21.49 -2.19 -10.12
CA LEU A 238 21.18 -2.46 -11.53
C LEU A 238 22.44 -2.64 -12.41
N VAL A 239 23.59 -2.08 -12.02
CA VAL A 239 24.86 -2.30 -12.73
C VAL A 239 25.28 -3.77 -12.80
N ALA A 240 24.86 -4.59 -11.82
CA ALA A 240 25.14 -6.03 -11.77
C ALA A 240 24.43 -6.81 -12.89
N GLN A 241 23.39 -6.20 -13.51
CA GLN A 241 22.59 -6.83 -14.56
C GLN A 241 23.42 -7.39 -15.72
N HIS A 242 24.55 -6.74 -16.06
CA HIS A 242 25.47 -7.19 -17.13
C HIS A 242 26.12 -8.54 -16.83
N GLY A 243 26.40 -8.82 -15.55
CA GLY A 243 26.97 -10.10 -15.10
C GLY A 243 25.92 -11.14 -14.71
N MET A 244 24.63 -10.80 -14.82
CA MET A 244 23.50 -11.62 -14.39
C MET A 244 22.50 -11.84 -15.54
N PRO A 245 22.92 -12.50 -16.65
CA PRO A 245 22.05 -12.70 -17.80
C PRO A 245 20.79 -13.49 -17.42
N GLY A 246 19.62 -13.05 -17.89
CA GLY A 246 18.33 -13.68 -17.61
C GLY A 246 17.70 -13.31 -16.26
N THR A 247 18.40 -12.59 -15.39
CA THR A 247 17.80 -12.02 -14.17
C THR A 247 17.09 -10.71 -14.49
N ASN A 248 15.91 -10.47 -13.94
CA ASN A 248 15.27 -9.15 -13.99
C ASN A 248 15.49 -8.41 -12.66
N LEU A 249 16.48 -7.52 -12.60
CA LEU A 249 16.74 -6.73 -11.39
C LEU A 249 15.70 -5.63 -11.14
N ASN A 250 14.87 -5.27 -12.14
CA ASN A 250 13.71 -4.39 -11.95
C ASN A 250 12.49 -5.12 -11.35
N GLY A 251 12.63 -6.39 -10.94
CA GLY A 251 11.57 -7.12 -10.25
C GLY A 251 11.25 -6.50 -8.89
N VAL A 252 9.96 -6.54 -8.51
CA VAL A 252 9.46 -6.00 -7.23
C VAL A 252 10.21 -6.59 -6.03
N TRP A 253 10.64 -7.86 -6.14
CA TRP A 253 11.43 -8.56 -5.13
C TRP A 253 12.74 -7.84 -4.75
N ASN A 254 13.29 -7.06 -5.68
CA ASN A 254 14.57 -6.36 -5.55
C ASN A 254 14.41 -4.86 -5.24
N LEU A 255 13.20 -4.31 -5.24
CA LEU A 255 12.96 -2.88 -5.00
C LEU A 255 12.71 -2.62 -3.52
N VAL A 256 13.36 -1.64 -2.92
CA VAL A 256 13.19 -1.23 -1.51
C VAL A 256 13.11 0.29 -1.40
N LEU A 257 12.54 0.81 -0.31
CA LEU A 257 12.59 2.25 -0.02
C LEU A 257 13.77 2.57 0.89
N ALA A 258 14.56 3.55 0.51
CA ALA A 258 15.74 3.98 1.25
C ALA A 258 15.71 5.48 1.51
N CYS A 259 16.33 5.92 2.61
CA CYS A 259 16.62 7.34 2.77
C CYS A 259 17.73 7.74 1.79
N GLN A 260 17.77 9.03 1.44
CA GLN A 260 18.72 9.56 0.47
C GLN A 260 20.18 9.30 0.87
N ASN A 261 20.50 9.38 2.16
CA ASN A 261 21.84 9.11 2.69
C ASN A 261 22.29 7.65 2.49
N CYS A 262 21.36 6.69 2.58
CA CYS A 262 21.68 5.29 2.36
C CYS A 262 21.70 4.93 0.88
N ASN A 263 20.88 5.56 0.05
CA ASN A 263 20.79 5.22 -1.36
C ASN A 263 21.88 5.90 -2.21
N ARG A 264 22.08 7.21 -2.00
CA ARG A 264 22.82 8.09 -2.91
C ARG A 264 24.29 8.23 -2.52
N GLY A 265 25.12 8.50 -3.53
CA GLY A 265 26.52 8.90 -3.39
C GLY A 265 27.45 7.79 -2.89
N GLU A 266 28.76 8.02 -2.98
CA GLU A 266 29.80 7.03 -2.63
C GLU A 266 29.82 6.66 -1.13
N GLN A 267 29.20 7.48 -0.28
CA GLN A 267 29.05 7.20 1.15
C GLN A 267 27.81 6.32 1.45
N GLY A 268 26.81 6.31 0.57
CA GLY A 268 25.65 5.41 0.61
C GLY A 268 25.85 4.17 -0.28
N LYS A 269 24.92 3.23 -0.29
CA LYS A 269 24.99 1.99 -1.07
C LYS A 269 25.41 2.22 -2.52
N PHE A 270 24.77 3.13 -3.24
CA PHE A 270 25.05 3.43 -4.64
C PHE A 270 25.07 2.14 -5.49
N ALA A 271 26.17 1.87 -6.19
CA ALA A 271 26.36 0.69 -7.04
C ALA A 271 26.89 -0.55 -6.29
N ARG A 272 26.89 -0.55 -4.96
CA ARG A 272 27.45 -1.64 -4.13
C ARG A 272 26.42 -2.72 -3.80
N VAL A 273 26.91 -3.93 -3.55
CA VAL A 273 26.07 -5.07 -3.13
C VAL A 273 25.87 -5.01 -1.61
N PRO A 274 24.63 -4.99 -1.11
CA PRO A 274 24.39 -5.00 0.33
C PRO A 274 24.95 -6.24 1.00
N HIS A 275 25.40 -6.12 2.25
CA HIS A 275 25.86 -7.25 3.08
C HIS A 275 24.78 -8.33 3.20
N ILE A 276 25.19 -9.59 3.36
CA ILE A 276 24.30 -10.75 3.38
C ILE A 276 23.21 -10.66 4.47
N ASP A 277 23.48 -9.98 5.58
CA ASP A 277 22.49 -9.80 6.65
C ASP A 277 21.25 -9.03 6.18
N LEU A 278 21.45 -8.07 5.27
CA LEU A 278 20.35 -7.30 4.67
C LEU A 278 19.53 -8.16 3.69
N LEU A 279 20.07 -9.28 3.19
CA LEU A 279 19.31 -10.24 2.37
C LEU A 279 18.25 -10.97 3.21
N TYR A 280 18.56 -11.32 4.46
CA TYR A 280 17.56 -11.91 5.36
C TYR A 280 16.40 -10.94 5.62
N ARG A 281 16.72 -9.64 5.75
CA ARG A 281 15.71 -8.59 5.86
C ARG A 281 14.89 -8.45 4.58
N LEU A 282 15.54 -8.52 3.40
CA LEU A 282 14.85 -8.47 2.11
C LEU A 282 13.87 -9.63 1.98
N HIS A 283 14.32 -10.84 2.33
CA HIS A 283 13.50 -12.04 2.38
C HIS A 283 12.29 -11.83 3.29
N ALA A 284 12.48 -11.43 4.56
CA ALA A 284 11.38 -11.20 5.49
C ALA A 284 10.37 -10.17 4.96
N ARG A 285 10.85 -9.08 4.34
CA ARG A 285 10.00 -8.07 3.69
C ARG A 285 9.22 -8.65 2.51
N ASN A 286 9.85 -9.44 1.64
CA ASN A 286 9.18 -10.07 0.50
C ASN A 286 8.11 -11.06 0.97
N GLU A 287 8.34 -11.79 2.06
CA GLU A 287 7.33 -12.63 2.69
C GLU A 287 6.13 -11.82 3.23
N TYR A 288 6.34 -10.58 3.68
CA TYR A 288 5.23 -9.69 4.05
C TYR A 288 4.34 -9.29 2.86
N PHE A 289 4.88 -9.11 1.66
CA PHE A 289 4.07 -8.83 0.46
C PHE A 289 3.10 -9.96 0.15
N ILE A 290 3.50 -11.21 0.37
CA ILE A 290 2.66 -12.39 0.14
C ILE A 290 1.47 -12.39 1.13
N ASN A 291 1.66 -11.88 2.34
CA ASN A 291 0.59 -11.89 3.33
C ASN A 291 -0.56 -10.89 3.03
N SER A 292 -0.38 -9.89 2.17
CA SER A 292 -1.39 -8.85 1.93
C SER A 292 -2.50 -9.23 0.95
N ARG A 293 -2.35 -10.32 0.18
CA ARG A 293 -3.24 -10.76 -0.93
C ARG A 293 -3.47 -9.65 -1.98
N LEU A 294 -3.37 -9.97 -3.27
CA LEU A 294 -3.41 -9.03 -4.44
C LEU A 294 -2.07 -8.30 -4.73
N PRO A 295 -1.93 -7.61 -5.89
CA PRO A 295 -0.98 -7.95 -6.98
C PRO A 295 0.46 -8.24 -6.58
N LEU A 296 1.00 -7.52 -5.58
CA LEU A 296 2.39 -7.67 -5.15
C LEU A 296 2.67 -9.07 -4.58
N HIS A 297 1.67 -9.71 -3.95
CA HIS A 297 1.74 -11.12 -3.57
C HIS A 297 2.16 -11.99 -4.77
N GLU A 298 1.42 -11.85 -5.86
CA GLU A 298 1.52 -12.71 -7.03
C GLU A 298 2.78 -12.37 -7.82
N ALA A 299 3.14 -11.09 -7.89
CA ALA A 299 4.41 -10.64 -8.43
C ALA A 299 5.60 -11.33 -7.72
N ILE A 300 5.63 -11.36 -6.38
CA ILE A 300 6.70 -12.04 -5.65
C ILE A 300 6.69 -13.54 -5.92
N ILE A 301 5.53 -14.20 -5.88
CA ILE A 301 5.45 -15.65 -6.15
C ILE A 301 5.93 -15.99 -7.55
N ASN A 302 5.48 -15.25 -8.56
CA ASN A 302 5.84 -15.47 -9.96
C ASN A 302 7.32 -15.18 -10.22
N GLN A 303 7.89 -14.15 -9.58
CA GLN A 303 9.28 -13.73 -9.80
C GLN A 303 10.29 -14.56 -9.01
N THR A 304 9.91 -15.13 -7.86
CA THR A 304 10.88 -15.73 -6.92
C THR A 304 10.58 -17.18 -6.54
N GLY A 305 9.35 -17.67 -6.73
CA GLY A 305 8.98 -19.07 -6.50
C GLY A 305 7.72 -19.29 -5.65
N ASN A 306 7.11 -20.47 -5.84
CA ASN A 306 5.81 -20.83 -5.25
C ASN A 306 5.83 -21.28 -3.79
N ASN A 307 7.00 -21.37 -3.15
CA ASN A 307 7.12 -21.64 -1.72
C ASN A 307 8.34 -20.91 -1.13
N GLU A 308 8.34 -20.70 0.18
CA GLU A 308 9.36 -19.90 0.87
C GLU A 308 10.78 -20.44 0.63
N ALA A 309 10.99 -21.75 0.65
CA ALA A 309 12.30 -22.35 0.44
C ALA A 309 12.87 -22.00 -0.95
N LYS A 310 12.04 -22.07 -2.00
CA LYS A 310 12.44 -21.65 -3.35
C LYS A 310 12.73 -20.16 -3.44
N ARG A 311 11.91 -19.32 -2.80
CA ARG A 311 12.13 -17.86 -2.79
C ARG A 311 13.42 -17.47 -2.08
N ARG A 312 13.71 -18.12 -0.95
CA ARG A 312 14.97 -17.96 -0.23
C ARG A 312 16.17 -18.40 -1.06
N ALA A 313 16.09 -19.57 -1.69
CA ALA A 313 17.13 -20.06 -2.60
C ALA A 313 17.35 -19.08 -3.76
N PHE A 314 16.27 -18.62 -4.40
CA PHE A 314 16.33 -17.61 -5.45
C PHE A 314 17.07 -16.34 -5.01
N LEU A 315 16.72 -15.77 -3.85
CA LEU A 315 17.38 -14.57 -3.32
C LEU A 315 18.87 -14.80 -3.03
N ASN A 316 19.22 -15.95 -2.44
CA ASN A 316 20.62 -16.33 -2.20
C ASN A 316 21.41 -16.46 -3.50
N ASP A 317 20.84 -17.13 -4.51
CA ASP A 317 21.49 -17.33 -5.80
C ASP A 317 21.74 -15.98 -6.49
N ARG A 318 20.74 -15.10 -6.54
CA ARG A 318 20.89 -13.76 -7.14
C ARG A 318 21.92 -12.90 -6.39
N TRP A 319 21.94 -12.98 -5.06
CA TRP A 319 22.94 -12.28 -4.26
C TRP A 319 24.36 -12.78 -4.54
N ASN A 320 24.55 -14.11 -4.59
CA ASN A 320 25.84 -14.73 -4.90
C ASN A 320 26.33 -14.35 -6.31
N GLU A 321 25.44 -14.33 -7.29
CA GLU A 321 25.74 -13.87 -8.66
C GLU A 321 26.16 -12.39 -8.68
N ALA A 322 25.42 -11.51 -7.99
CA ALA A 322 25.78 -10.09 -7.90
C ALA A 322 27.13 -9.89 -7.19
N HIS A 323 27.39 -10.66 -6.14
CA HIS A 323 28.68 -10.64 -5.44
C HIS A 323 29.83 -11.14 -6.33
N ALA A 324 29.59 -12.17 -7.16
CA ALA A 324 30.56 -12.67 -8.12
C ALA A 324 30.92 -11.66 -9.22
N CYS A 325 30.09 -10.63 -9.44
CA CYS A 325 30.39 -9.51 -10.34
C CYS A 325 31.53 -8.58 -9.84
N ARG A 326 32.20 -8.92 -8.73
CA ARG A 326 33.31 -8.15 -8.11
C ARG A 326 32.94 -6.71 -7.72
N LEU A 327 31.66 -6.47 -7.46
CA LEU A 327 31.19 -5.24 -6.87
C LEU A 327 31.60 -5.18 -5.40
N GLN A 328 31.91 -3.98 -4.90
CA GLN A 328 32.18 -3.80 -3.47
C GLN A 328 30.92 -4.10 -2.65
N THR A 329 31.11 -4.67 -1.46
CA THR A 329 30.03 -4.84 -0.50
C THR A 329 29.78 -3.57 0.30
N TRP A 330 28.56 -3.39 0.78
CA TRP A 330 28.16 -2.25 1.59
C TRP A 330 27.24 -2.64 2.74
N GLN A 331 27.37 -1.92 3.84
CA GLN A 331 26.46 -1.97 4.97
C GLN A 331 26.20 -0.54 5.46
N PRO A 332 25.00 -0.24 5.98
CA PRO A 332 24.73 1.07 6.55
C PRO A 332 25.67 1.31 7.76
N PRO A 333 25.97 2.58 8.07
CA PRO A 333 26.62 2.92 9.33
C PRO A 333 25.81 2.35 10.48
N VAL A 334 26.46 1.73 11.47
CA VAL A 334 25.79 1.12 12.63
C VAL A 334 24.92 2.17 13.32
N GLN A 335 23.61 2.04 13.17
CA GLN A 335 22.62 2.70 14.02
C GLN A 335 22.05 1.63 14.95
N LYS A 336 21.85 1.98 16.24
CA LYS A 336 21.31 1.07 17.25
C LYS A 336 20.11 0.32 16.68
N GLU A 337 20.19 -1.00 16.65
CA GLU A 337 19.11 -1.86 16.19
C GLU A 337 17.82 -1.50 16.95
N LEU A 338 16.80 -1.07 16.20
CA LEU A 338 15.43 -1.26 16.64
C LEU A 338 15.15 -2.75 16.40
N ILE A 339 15.09 -3.51 17.49
CA ILE A 339 14.60 -4.88 17.49
C ILE A 339 13.15 -4.79 16.96
N LEU A 340 12.96 -5.18 15.70
CA LEU A 340 11.66 -5.35 15.06
C LEU A 340 11.11 -6.74 15.34
#